data_AF-A0A9P0G3P2-F1
#
_entry.id   AF-A0A9P0G3P2-F1
#
_cell.length_a   1.000
_cell.length_b   1.000
_cell.length_c   1.000
_cell.angle_alpha   90.00
_cell.angle_beta   90.00
_cell.angle_gamma   90.00
#
_symmetry.space_group_name_H-M   'P 1'
#
loop_
_entity.id
_entity.type
_entity.pdbx_description
1 polymer ?
#
loop_
_entity_poly.entity_id
_entity_poly.type
_entity_poly.pdbx_seq_one_letter_code
_entity_poly.pdbx_strand_id
1 'polypeptide(L)'
;MVKSINPISTNLNSTKAVNVKDGGLMVSCKKSEDCHKLKKMVDEHLGNKYTIKEVSVLNPKFKIVGISGKLCDEDLINYLKNQNKKEVSGDLKIISNVPLNKNKKLYQVVVQCDISTYKKMY
;
A
#
# COMPACT_ATOMS: atom_id res chain seq x y z
N MET A 1 -36.91 8.47 1.44
CA MET A 1 -36.53 8.16 2.84
C MET A 1 -35.17 7.52 2.86
N VAL A 2 -34.19 8.11 3.55
CA VAL A 2 -32.89 7.47 3.79
C VAL A 2 -33.08 6.55 4.99
N LYS A 3 -32.98 5.23 4.81
CA LYS A 3 -33.00 4.30 5.94
C LYS A 3 -31.70 4.49 6.73
N SER A 4 -31.83 4.79 8.02
CA SER A 4 -30.69 4.86 8.92
C SER A 4 -30.13 3.46 9.12
N ILE A 5 -28.89 3.23 8.67
CA ILE A 5 -28.16 1.97 8.88
C ILE A 5 -27.35 2.15 10.17
N ASN A 6 -27.52 1.23 11.12
CA ASN A 6 -26.74 1.22 12.35
C ASN A 6 -25.43 0.44 12.12
N PRO A 7 -24.26 1.10 12.02
CA PRO A 7 -23.01 0.43 11.65
C PRO A 7 -22.52 -0.58 12.70
N ILE A 8 -23.05 -0.51 13.93
CA ILE A 8 -22.75 -1.48 15.01
C ILE A 8 -23.30 -2.87 14.67
N SER A 9 -24.45 -2.97 14.00
CA SER A 9 -25.04 -4.27 13.64
C SER A 9 -24.30 -4.98 12.50
N THR A 10 -23.32 -4.33 11.87
CA THR A 10 -22.59 -4.85 10.70
C THR A 10 -21.15 -5.27 10.99
N ASN A 11 -20.72 -5.26 12.26
CA ASN A 11 -19.37 -5.69 12.68
C ASN A 11 -18.24 -5.06 11.85
N LEU A 12 -18.45 -3.85 11.33
CA LEU A 12 -17.46 -3.15 10.53
C LEU A 12 -16.46 -2.47 11.47
N ASN A 13 -15.22 -2.96 11.47
CA ASN A 13 -14.12 -2.29 12.17
C ASN A 13 -13.59 -1.09 11.35
N SER A 14 -14.44 -0.09 11.15
CA SER A 14 -14.05 1.20 10.57
C SER A 14 -13.17 1.95 11.57
N THR A 15 -12.00 2.39 11.12
CA THR A 15 -10.97 2.97 11.99
C THR A 15 -11.09 4.48 12.09
N LYS A 16 -11.48 5.15 10.99
CA LYS A 16 -11.58 6.61 10.93
C LYS A 16 -12.35 7.04 9.69
N ALA A 17 -13.22 8.04 9.83
CA ALA A 17 -13.80 8.77 8.71
C ALA A 17 -13.17 10.18 8.67
N VAL A 18 -12.78 10.64 7.49
CA VAL A 18 -12.13 11.94 7.28
C VAL A 18 -12.79 12.64 6.09
N ASN A 19 -13.16 13.90 6.27
CA ASN A 19 -13.62 14.73 5.16
C ASN A 19 -12.44 15.04 4.23
N VAL A 20 -12.61 14.78 2.94
CA VAL A 20 -11.67 15.18 1.90
C VAL A 20 -12.22 16.41 1.16
N LYS A 21 -11.38 17.06 0.35
CA LYS A 21 -11.79 18.23 -0.43
C LYS A 21 -12.98 17.90 -1.35
N ASP A 22 -13.70 18.95 -1.73
CA ASP A 22 -14.83 18.87 -2.67
C ASP A 22 -16.00 18.00 -2.17
N GLY A 23 -16.21 17.98 -0.86
CA GLY A 23 -17.35 17.29 -0.23
C GLY A 23 -17.23 15.76 -0.20
N GLY A 24 -16.05 15.20 -0.48
CA GLY A 24 -15.83 13.77 -0.38
C GLY A 24 -15.63 13.30 1.06
N LEU A 25 -15.91 12.01 1.30
CA LEU A 25 -15.68 11.34 2.57
C LEU A 25 -14.75 10.15 2.35
N MET A 26 -13.65 10.09 3.10
CA MET A 26 -12.74 8.95 3.11
C MET A 26 -12.97 8.14 4.39
N VAL A 27 -13.23 6.84 4.24
CA VAL A 27 -13.39 5.93 5.38
C VAL A 27 -12.31 4.87 5.33
N SER A 28 -11.52 4.78 6.41
CA SER A 28 -10.47 3.79 6.56
C SER A 28 -10.98 2.57 7.33
N CYS A 29 -10.67 1.37 6.83
CA CYS A 29 -10.94 0.10 7.49
C CYS A 29 -9.63 -0.54 7.97
N LYS A 30 -9.68 -1.32 9.06
CA LYS A 30 -8.48 -2.01 9.57
C LYS A 30 -8.03 -3.15 8.66
N LYS A 31 -8.96 -3.79 7.95
CA LYS A 31 -8.71 -4.93 7.07
C LYS A 31 -9.27 -4.67 5.67
N SER A 32 -8.61 -5.24 4.67
CA SER A 32 -9.06 -5.16 3.27
C SER A 32 -10.45 -5.76 3.07
N GLU A 33 -10.76 -6.86 3.76
CA GLU A 33 -12.08 -7.51 3.71
C GLU A 33 -13.20 -6.58 4.20
N ASP A 34 -12.96 -5.85 5.29
CA ASP A 34 -13.91 -4.88 5.84
C ASP A 34 -14.11 -3.71 4.89
N CYS A 35 -13.04 -3.28 4.19
CA CYS A 35 -13.12 -2.24 3.17
C CYS A 35 -14.00 -2.68 1.99
N HIS A 36 -13.86 -3.94 1.55
CA HIS A 36 -14.69 -4.47 0.47
C HIS A 36 -16.17 -4.60 0.87
N LYS A 37 -16.46 -5.09 2.10
CA LYS A 37 -17.82 -5.13 2.65
C LYS A 37 -18.45 -3.74 2.75
N LEU A 38 -17.69 -2.76 3.26
CA LEU A 38 -18.15 -1.37 3.36
C LEU A 38 -18.44 -0.79 1.97
N LYS A 39 -17.54 -0.98 1.00
CA LYS A 39 -17.72 -0.51 -0.37
C LYS A 39 -19.02 -1.06 -0.97
N LYS A 40 -19.26 -2.36 -0.85
CA LYS A 40 -20.48 -3.01 -1.36
C LYS A 40 -21.74 -2.43 -0.71
N MET A 41 -21.74 -2.29 0.62
CA MET A 41 -22.89 -1.75 1.35
C MET A 41 -23.19 -0.30 0.96
N VAL A 42 -22.16 0.54 0.83
CA VAL A 42 -22.31 1.94 0.43
C VAL A 42 -22.76 2.03 -1.02
N ASP A 43 -22.26 1.17 -1.91
CA ASP A 43 -22.65 1.15 -3.32
C ASP A 43 -24.13 0.77 -3.50
N GLU A 44 -24.60 -0.26 -2.78
CA GLU A 44 -26.00 -0.69 -2.78
C GLU A 44 -26.98 0.41 -2.32
N HIS A 45 -26.58 1.27 -1.38
CA HIS A 45 -27.48 2.27 -0.78
C HIS A 45 -27.29 3.68 -1.33
N LEU A 46 -26.09 4.02 -1.80
CA LEU A 46 -25.67 5.38 -2.14
C LEU A 46 -25.00 5.49 -3.52
N GLY A 47 -24.74 4.39 -4.23
CA GLY A 47 -24.06 4.39 -5.53
C GLY A 47 -24.77 5.22 -6.61
N ASN A 48 -26.10 5.38 -6.51
CA ASN A 48 -26.87 6.22 -7.43
C ASN A 48 -26.68 7.74 -7.22
N LYS A 49 -26.11 8.16 -6.08
CA LYS A 49 -25.95 9.57 -5.69
C LYS A 49 -24.49 9.99 -5.53
N TYR A 50 -23.61 9.04 -5.22
CA TYR A 50 -22.22 9.31 -4.92
C TYR A 50 -21.33 8.35 -5.70
N THR A 51 -20.21 8.87 -6.20
CA THR A 51 -19.16 8.03 -6.80
C THR A 51 -18.33 7.40 -5.69
N ILE A 52 -18.39 6.09 -5.58
CA ILE A 52 -17.66 5.34 -4.56
C ILE A 52 -16.41 4.75 -5.20
N LYS A 53 -15.24 5.13 -4.67
CA LYS A 53 -13.94 4.64 -5.13
C LYS A 53 -13.19 4.05 -3.97
N GLU A 54 -12.55 2.92 -4.23
CA GLU A 54 -11.59 2.32 -3.32
C GLU A 54 -10.24 2.97 -3.55
N VAL A 55 -9.67 3.55 -2.51
CA VAL A 55 -8.35 4.16 -2.57
C VAL A 55 -7.32 3.08 -2.26
N SER A 56 -6.56 2.66 -3.26
CA SER A 56 -5.46 1.72 -3.05
C SER A 56 -4.41 2.34 -2.13
N VAL A 57 -3.95 1.57 -1.15
CA VAL A 57 -2.81 1.97 -0.31
C VAL A 57 -1.62 2.26 -1.23
N LEU A 58 -1.01 3.44 -1.08
CA LEU A 58 0.23 3.76 -1.77
C LEU A 58 1.27 2.75 -1.32
N ASN A 59 1.78 1.96 -2.25
CA ASN A 59 2.92 1.08 -2.00
C ASN A 59 4.17 1.81 -2.47
N PRO A 60 4.84 2.55 -1.57
CA PRO A 60 6.01 3.33 -1.94
C PRO A 60 7.10 2.44 -2.55
N LYS A 61 7.89 3.07 -3.42
CA LYS A 61 8.97 2.41 -4.16
C LYS A 61 10.24 3.20 -3.93
N PHE A 62 11.34 2.50 -3.70
CA PHE A 62 12.67 3.08 -3.68
C PHE A 62 13.55 2.35 -4.70
N LYS A 63 14.52 3.10 -5.22
CA LYS A 63 15.44 2.61 -6.24
C LYS A 63 16.84 2.52 -5.64
N ILE A 64 17.41 1.34 -5.68
CA ILE A 64 18.82 1.10 -5.35
C ILE A 64 19.60 1.05 -6.66
N VAL A 65 20.71 1.77 -6.73
CA VAL A 65 21.60 1.80 -7.90
C VAL A 65 23.02 1.43 -7.50
N GLY A 66 23.78 0.85 -8.43
CA GLY A 66 25.19 0.53 -8.21
C GLY A 66 25.43 -0.82 -7.55
N ILE A 67 24.44 -1.73 -7.59
CA ILE A 67 24.63 -3.10 -7.09
C ILE A 67 25.60 -3.82 -8.03
N SER A 68 26.66 -4.40 -7.48
CA SER A 68 27.63 -5.16 -8.26
C SER A 68 27.14 -6.58 -8.45
N GLY A 69 26.95 -6.99 -9.71
CA GLY A 69 26.46 -8.32 -10.04
C GLY A 69 24.94 -8.48 -9.90
N LYS A 70 24.41 -9.53 -10.54
CA LYS A 70 22.99 -9.87 -10.49
C LYS A 70 22.74 -10.70 -9.24
N LEU A 71 22.03 -10.13 -8.26
CA LEU A 71 21.53 -10.86 -7.11
C LEU A 71 20.17 -11.49 -7.42
N CYS A 72 19.90 -12.66 -6.84
CA CYS A 72 18.55 -13.20 -6.81
C CYS A 72 17.66 -12.27 -5.94
N ASP A 73 16.37 -12.21 -6.27
CA ASP A 73 15.42 -11.34 -5.56
C ASP A 73 15.35 -11.69 -4.07
N GLU A 74 15.40 -12.98 -3.72
CA GLU A 74 15.41 -13.46 -2.33
C GLU A 74 16.68 -13.02 -1.59
N ASP A 75 17.85 -13.17 -2.21
CA ASP A 75 19.13 -12.78 -1.62
C ASP A 75 19.18 -11.28 -1.36
N LEU A 76 18.66 -10.48 -2.29
CA LEU A 76 18.62 -9.03 -2.14
C LEU A 76 17.64 -8.60 -1.05
N ILE A 77 16.47 -9.24 -0.95
CA ILE A 77 15.52 -9.00 0.16
C ILE A 77 16.18 -9.35 1.50
N ASN A 78 16.85 -10.50 1.59
CA ASN A 78 17.56 -10.94 2.78
C ASN A 78 18.69 -9.98 3.15
N TYR A 79 19.45 -9.49 2.17
CA TYR A 79 20.49 -8.49 2.37
C TYR A 79 19.91 -7.19 2.93
N LEU A 80 18.83 -6.66 2.34
CA LEU A 80 18.18 -5.43 2.79
C LEU A 80 17.61 -5.56 4.20
N LYS A 81 16.98 -6.70 4.51
CA LYS A 81 16.50 -7.03 5.86
C LYS A 81 17.65 -7.14 6.85
N ASN A 82 18.77 -7.76 6.46
CA ASN A 82 19.93 -7.94 7.33
C ASN A 82 20.68 -6.64 7.63
N GLN A 83 20.78 -5.73 6.67
CA GLN A 83 21.38 -4.41 6.90
C GLN A 83 20.49 -3.52 7.77
N ASN A 84 19.17 -3.61 7.61
CA ASN A 84 18.21 -2.71 8.24
C ASN A 84 17.25 -3.47 9.18
N LYS A 85 17.77 -4.40 9.98
CA LYS A 85 16.95 -5.32 10.82
C LYS A 85 15.92 -4.62 11.70
N LYS A 86 16.17 -3.37 12.12
CA LYS A 86 15.25 -2.58 12.95
C LYS A 86 14.21 -1.79 12.15
N GLU A 87 14.52 -1.47 10.89
CA GLU A 87 13.69 -0.59 10.07
C GLU A 87 12.88 -1.32 9.00
N VAL A 88 13.34 -2.48 8.56
CA VAL A 88 12.63 -3.36 7.61
C VAL A 88 11.92 -4.45 8.38
N SER A 89 10.72 -4.14 8.88
CA SER A 89 9.82 -5.13 9.47
C SER A 89 8.76 -5.64 8.49
N GLY A 90 8.56 -4.94 7.37
CA GLY A 90 7.49 -5.24 6.41
C GLY A 90 7.91 -6.12 5.23
N ASP A 91 6.92 -6.39 4.37
CA ASP A 91 7.12 -7.12 3.13
C ASP A 91 7.81 -6.25 2.08
N LEU A 92 8.97 -6.71 1.63
CA LEU A 92 9.68 -6.14 0.49
C LEU A 92 9.37 -6.96 -0.75
N LYS A 93 9.00 -6.28 -1.83
CA LYS A 93 8.80 -6.90 -3.14
C LYS A 93 9.71 -6.27 -4.16
N ILE A 94 10.50 -7.09 -4.85
CA ILE A 94 11.33 -6.63 -5.96
C ILE A 94 10.41 -6.46 -7.18
N ILE A 95 10.39 -5.26 -7.76
CA ILE A 95 9.60 -4.98 -8.98
C ILE A 95 10.45 -5.18 -10.22
N SER A 96 11.70 -4.73 -10.18
CA SER A 96 12.59 -4.80 -11.32
C SER A 96 14.03 -4.89 -10.88
N ASN A 97 14.79 -5.78 -11.50
CA ASN A 97 16.22 -5.92 -11.34
C ASN A 97 16.86 -5.90 -12.73
N VAL A 98 17.43 -4.76 -13.12
CA VAL A 98 17.95 -4.55 -14.47
C VAL A 98 19.35 -3.94 -14.43
N PRO A 99 20.22 -4.21 -15.41
CA PRO A 99 21.52 -3.56 -15.50
C PRO A 99 21.37 -2.06 -15.77
N LEU A 100 22.35 -1.27 -15.33
CA LEU A 100 22.43 0.16 -15.60
C LEU A 100 22.81 0.40 -17.07
N ASN A 101 22.09 1.32 -17.74
CA ASN A 101 22.33 1.67 -19.14
C ASN A 101 23.77 2.12 -19.43
N LYS A 102 24.38 2.87 -18.50
CA LYS A 102 25.75 3.39 -18.64
C LYS A 102 26.84 2.38 -18.27
N ASN A 103 26.53 1.40 -17.42
CA ASN A 103 27.50 0.40 -16.98
C ASN A 103 26.82 -0.96 -16.77
N LYS A 104 27.00 -1.87 -17.73
CA LYS A 104 26.37 -3.20 -17.72
C LYS A 104 26.85 -4.13 -16.59
N LYS A 105 27.91 -3.76 -15.86
CA LYS A 105 28.39 -4.51 -14.68
C LYS A 105 27.64 -4.15 -13.40
N LEU A 106 26.95 -3.01 -13.39
CA LEU A 106 26.19 -2.53 -12.25
C LEU A 106 24.70 -2.70 -12.51
N TYR A 107 23.95 -2.97 -11.45
CA TYR A 107 22.51 -3.20 -11.50
C TYR A 107 21.77 -2.09 -10.76
N GLN A 108 20.55 -1.84 -11.23
CA GLN A 108 19.55 -1.04 -10.54
C GLN A 108 18.37 -1.92 -10.17
N VAL A 109 17.89 -1.73 -8.95
CA VAL A 109 16.77 -2.49 -8.42
C VAL A 109 15.71 -1.55 -7.89
N VAL A 110 14.45 -1.81 -8.25
CA VAL A 110 13.29 -1.10 -7.72
C VAL A 110 12.59 -2.02 -6.74
N VAL A 111 12.51 -1.58 -5.49
CA VAL A 111 11.89 -2.33 -4.40
C VAL A 111 10.64 -1.58 -3.97
N GLN A 112 9.55 -2.32 -3.84
CA GLN A 112 8.31 -1.88 -3.24
C GLN A 112 8.31 -2.27 -1.77
N CYS A 113 7.89 -1.34 -0.92
CA CYS A 113 7.71 -1.59 0.51
C CYS A 113 6.39 -0.99 0.99
N ASP A 114 6.03 -1.31 2.21
CA ASP A 114 4.95 -0.67 2.96
C ASP A 114 5.33 0.76 3.39
N ILE A 115 4.30 1.58 3.64
CA ILE A 115 4.48 2.98 4.05
C ILE A 115 5.27 3.10 5.36
N SER A 116 5.08 2.18 6.31
CA SER A 116 5.82 2.17 7.57
C SER A 116 7.31 1.98 7.36
N THR A 117 7.72 0.98 6.56
CA THR A 117 9.12 0.76 6.21
C THR A 117 9.69 1.93 5.40
N TYR A 118 8.92 2.49 4.47
CA TYR A 118 9.38 3.63 3.66
C TYR A 118 9.70 4.87 4.48
N LYS A 119 8.83 5.22 5.45
CA LYS A 119 9.03 6.36 6.35
C LYS A 119 10.26 6.24 7.25
N LYS A 120 10.82 5.04 7.41
CA LYS A 120 12.01 4.79 8.23
C LYS A 120 13.30 4.86 7.42
N MET A 121 13.20 4.75 6.09
CA MET A 121 14.35 4.80 5.18
C MET A 121 14.59 6.19 4.57
N TYR A 122 13.65 7.12 4.76
CA TYR A 122 13.69 8.50 4.28
C TYR A 122 13.56 9.46 5.45
#